data_AF-A0A973D2G8-F1
#
_entry.id   AF-A0A973D2G8-F1
#
_cell.length_a   1.000
_cell.length_b   1.000
_cell.length_c   1.000
_cell.angle_alpha   90.00
_cell.angle_beta   90.00
_cell.angle_gamma   90.00
#
_symmetry.space_group_name_H-M   'P 1'
#
loop_
_entity.id
_entity.type
_entity.pdbx_description
1 polymer ?
#
loop_
_entity_poly.entity_id
_entity_poly.type
_entity_poly.pdbx_seq_one_letter_code
_entity_poly.pdbx_strand_id
1 'polypeptide(L)'
;ATGNNIIPVDGTCVRIGSMRCHSQAFTIKLKQDAPMDENNAMLDEHSQWSSVVPNNKEATIAGLTPTAVTGTLNVPVGRLRKMNMGPQYLNAFSVGDQLLWGAAEPLRRMLRILLER
;
A
#
# COMPACT_ATOMS: atom_id res chain seq x y z
N ALA A 1 14.00 -22.71 -2.00
CA ALA A 1 12.58 -22.85 -1.59
C ALA A 1 11.84 -23.51 -2.75
N THR A 2 11.19 -24.65 -2.51
CA THR A 2 10.48 -25.42 -3.54
C THR A 2 9.22 -24.65 -4.03
N GLY A 3 9.09 -24.51 -5.35
CA GLY A 3 8.46 -23.36 -6.01
C GLY A 3 6.93 -23.28 -6.10
N ASN A 4 6.15 -24.07 -5.35
CA ASN A 4 4.68 -24.08 -5.48
C ASN A 4 3.94 -23.02 -4.64
N ASN A 5 4.61 -22.32 -3.72
CA ASN A 5 3.95 -21.34 -2.83
C ASN A 5 4.65 -19.97 -2.81
N ILE A 6 5.37 -19.64 -3.88
CA ILE A 6 6.02 -18.34 -4.05
C ILE A 6 5.01 -17.39 -4.70
N ILE A 7 4.82 -16.20 -4.12
CA ILE A 7 4.13 -15.07 -4.77
C ILE A 7 5.20 -14.22 -5.44
N PRO A 8 5.29 -14.20 -6.79
CA PRO A 8 6.31 -13.43 -7.47
C PRO A 8 6.10 -11.92 -7.26
N VAL A 9 7.17 -11.22 -6.89
CA VAL A 9 7.21 -9.76 -6.78
C VAL A 9 8.43 -9.28 -7.55
N ASP A 10 8.21 -8.42 -8.53
CA ASP A 10 9.26 -7.85 -9.37
C ASP A 10 8.88 -6.43 -9.79
N GLY A 11 9.87 -5.63 -10.19
CA GLY A 11 9.66 -4.27 -10.67
C GLY A 11 10.91 -3.42 -10.70
N THR A 12 10.72 -2.14 -11.02
CA THR A 12 11.81 -1.16 -11.12
C THR A 12 11.74 -0.18 -9.95
N CYS A 13 12.80 -0.13 -9.15
CA CYS A 13 12.94 0.87 -8.09
C CYS A 13 13.57 2.15 -8.64
N VAL A 14 12.86 3.28 -8.55
CA VAL A 14 13.31 4.57 -9.09
C VAL A 14 13.40 5.61 -7.98
N ARG A 15 14.50 6.38 -7.96
CA ARG A 15 14.69 7.52 -7.05
C ARG A 15 14.09 8.78 -7.68
N ILE A 16 13.32 9.53 -6.89
CA ILE A 16 12.74 10.84 -7.27
C ILE A 16 13.00 11.89 -6.18
N GLY A 17 12.70 13.15 -6.46
CA GLY A 17 12.83 14.28 -5.52
C GLY A 17 11.73 14.34 -4.45
N SER A 18 11.67 13.32 -3.57
CA SER A 18 10.81 13.31 -2.37
C SER A 18 11.67 13.20 -1.12
N MET A 19 11.34 13.96 -0.06
CA MET A 19 12.19 14.00 1.14
C MET A 19 12.23 12.67 1.89
N ARG A 20 11.07 12.09 2.23
CA ARG A 20 11.00 10.95 3.17
C ARG A 20 9.79 10.02 3.01
N CYS A 21 9.08 10.10 1.89
CA CYS A 21 8.03 9.13 1.56
C CYS A 21 8.44 8.27 0.37
N HIS A 22 7.90 7.06 0.32
CA HIS A 22 7.94 6.23 -0.87
C HIS A 22 6.52 6.10 -1.41
N SER A 23 6.40 6.28 -2.72
CA SER A 23 5.17 6.00 -3.45
C SER A 23 5.41 4.81 -4.36
N GLN A 24 4.42 3.94 -4.49
CA GLN A 24 4.52 2.72 -5.28
C GLN A 24 3.29 2.57 -6.17
N ALA A 25 3.52 2.27 -7.44
CA ALA A 25 2.48 1.88 -8.38
C ALA A 25 2.54 0.37 -8.59
N PHE A 26 1.39 -0.29 -8.46
CA PHE A 26 1.30 -1.74 -8.53
C PHE A 26 0.43 -2.19 -9.71
N THR A 27 0.87 -3.27 -10.34
CA THR A 27 0.03 -4.13 -11.18
C THR A 27 -0.06 -5.47 -10.47
N ILE A 28 -1.21 -5.75 -9.87
CA ILE A 28 -1.44 -6.93 -9.03
C ILE A 28 -2.29 -7.92 -9.82
N LYS A 29 -1.78 -9.13 -10.06
CA LYS A 29 -2.57 -10.23 -10.61
C LYS A 29 -3.23 -11.01 -9.48
N LEU A 30 -4.54 -10.88 -9.35
CA LEU A 30 -5.37 -11.60 -8.38
C LEU A 30 -5.57 -13.06 -8.81
N LYS A 31 -5.82 -13.93 -7.83
CA LYS A 31 -6.13 -15.35 -8.08
C LYS A 31 -7.51 -15.54 -8.72
N GLN A 32 -8.43 -14.61 -8.49
CA GLN A 32 -9.80 -14.63 -8.98
C GLN A 32 -10.30 -13.22 -9.25
N ASP A 33 -11.40 -13.10 -9.99
CA ASP A 33 -12.09 -11.83 -10.18
C ASP A 33 -12.91 -11.46 -8.94
N ALA A 34 -12.28 -10.75 -7.99
CA ALA A 34 -12.97 -10.21 -6.83
C ALA A 34 -13.65 -8.87 -7.15
N PRO A 35 -14.90 -8.62 -6.71
CA PRO A 35 -15.58 -7.33 -6.82
C PRO A 35 -14.75 -6.17 -6.25
N MET A 36 -14.92 -4.96 -6.81
CA MET A 36 -14.14 -3.80 -6.33
C MET A 36 -14.45 -3.44 -4.88
N ASP A 37 -15.71 -3.54 -4.45
CA ASP A 37 -16.12 -3.22 -3.09
C ASP A 37 -15.47 -4.15 -2.06
N GLU A 38 -15.35 -5.44 -2.39
CA GLU A 38 -14.62 -6.42 -1.58
C GLU A 38 -13.13 -6.06 -1.48
N ASN A 39 -12.48 -5.73 -2.61
CA ASN A 39 -11.07 -5.32 -2.59
C ASN A 39 -10.85 -4.06 -1.75
N ASN A 40 -11.76 -3.08 -1.84
CA ASN A 40 -11.69 -1.86 -1.03
C ASN A 40 -11.84 -2.20 0.46
N ALA A 41 -12.86 -2.97 0.83
CA ALA A 41 -13.12 -3.36 2.23
C ALA A 41 -11.94 -4.14 2.83
N MET A 42 -11.41 -5.14 2.11
CA MET A 42 -10.27 -5.94 2.59
C MET A 42 -9.03 -5.09 2.88
N LEU A 43 -8.78 -4.05 2.07
CA LEU A 43 -7.65 -3.16 2.26
C LEU A 43 -7.86 -2.19 3.43
N ASP A 44 -9.07 -1.67 3.60
CA ASP A 44 -9.41 -0.72 4.67
C ASP A 44 -9.44 -1.41 6.05
N GLU A 45 -9.97 -2.63 6.12
CA GLU A 45 -10.12 -3.39 7.36
C GLU A 45 -8.82 -4.05 7.85
N HIS A 46 -7.82 -4.23 6.97
CA HIS A 46 -6.62 -5.00 7.29
C HIS A 46 -5.81 -4.42 8.46
N SER A 47 -5.78 -3.09 8.61
CA SER A 47 -5.08 -2.45 9.75
C SER A 47 -5.56 -1.03 9.98
N GLN A 48 -5.46 -0.55 11.23
CA GLN A 48 -5.78 0.83 11.61
C GLN A 48 -4.94 1.92 10.91
N TRP A 49 -3.87 1.53 10.20
CA TRP A 49 -3.00 2.45 9.46
C TRP A 49 -3.25 2.43 7.96
N SER A 50 -3.99 1.43 7.46
CA SER A 50 -4.39 1.38 6.05
C SER A 50 -5.59 2.29 5.86
N SER A 51 -5.62 3.03 4.76
CA SER A 51 -6.80 3.81 4.38
C SER A 51 -7.01 3.77 2.89
N VAL A 52 -8.23 3.47 2.45
CA VAL A 52 -8.59 3.50 1.04
C VAL A 52 -8.96 4.92 0.62
N VAL A 53 -8.19 5.48 -0.32
CA VAL A 53 -8.48 6.77 -0.95
C VAL A 53 -9.41 6.55 -2.15
N PRO A 54 -10.62 7.16 -2.19
CA PRO A 54 -11.54 7.04 -3.31
C PRO A 54 -10.88 7.38 -4.66
N ASN A 55 -11.21 6.61 -5.70
CA ASN A 55 -10.62 6.76 -7.03
C ASN A 55 -11.25 7.92 -7.83
N ASN A 56 -11.22 9.13 -7.24
CA ASN A 56 -11.54 10.39 -7.92
C ASN A 56 -10.35 11.36 -7.78
N LYS A 57 -10.39 12.43 -8.58
CA LYS A 57 -9.28 13.37 -8.71
C LYS A 57 -9.02 14.13 -7.42
N GLU A 58 -10.08 14.65 -6.81
CA GLU A 58 -10.04 15.52 -5.65
C GLU A 58 -9.46 14.78 -4.45
N ALA A 59 -9.98 13.59 -4.15
CA ALA A 59 -9.50 12.74 -3.05
C ALA A 59 -8.05 12.28 -3.27
N THR A 60 -7.68 11.91 -4.50
CA THR A 60 -6.31 11.48 -4.83
C THR A 60 -5.29 12.59 -4.56
N ILE A 61 -5.57 13.80 -5.06
CA ILE A 61 -4.66 14.94 -4.89
C ILE A 61 -4.52 15.30 -3.40
N ALA A 62 -5.63 15.26 -2.66
CA ALA A 62 -5.66 15.60 -1.25
C ALA A 62 -4.97 14.56 -0.35
N GLY A 63 -5.20 13.26 -0.59
CA GLY A 63 -4.86 12.20 0.37
C GLY A 63 -3.78 11.21 -0.07
N LEU A 64 -3.42 11.15 -1.36
CA LEU A 64 -2.54 10.10 -1.90
C LEU A 64 -1.21 10.67 -2.43
N THR A 65 -0.56 11.51 -1.61
CA THR A 65 0.68 12.20 -1.97
C THR A 65 1.71 12.19 -0.83
N PRO A 66 3.03 12.31 -1.12
CA PRO A 66 4.05 12.49 -0.09
C PRO A 66 3.74 13.62 0.89
N THR A 67 3.19 14.73 0.41
CA THR A 67 2.82 15.90 1.22
C THR A 67 1.78 15.54 2.28
N ALA A 68 0.78 14.72 1.93
CA ALA A 68 -0.28 14.32 2.85
C ALA A 68 0.17 13.27 3.89
N VAL A 69 1.20 12.47 3.57
CA VAL A 69 1.58 11.28 4.35
C VAL A 69 2.82 11.51 5.22
N THR A 70 3.68 12.46 4.87
CA THR A 70 4.94 12.71 5.59
C THR A 70 4.73 12.88 7.09
N GLY A 71 5.48 12.13 7.90
CA GLY A 71 5.44 12.19 9.36
C GLY A 71 4.23 11.49 10.00
N THR A 72 3.37 10.85 9.21
CA THR A 72 2.20 10.13 9.71
C THR A 72 2.43 8.61 9.67
N LEU A 73 1.72 7.88 10.52
CA LEU A 73 1.65 6.41 10.43
C LEU A 73 0.63 5.93 9.39
N ASN A 74 -0.10 6.83 8.72
CA ASN A 74 -1.09 6.47 7.71
C ASN A 74 -0.40 5.93 6.45
N VAL A 75 -0.97 4.86 5.88
CA VAL A 75 -0.51 4.20 4.66
C VAL A 75 -1.69 4.19 3.69
N PRO A 76 -1.98 5.32 3.02
CA PRO A 76 -3.08 5.38 2.08
C PRO A 76 -2.78 4.55 0.83
N VAL A 77 -3.82 3.85 0.35
CA VAL A 77 -3.85 3.16 -0.93
C VAL A 77 -5.03 3.67 -1.74
N GLY A 78 -4.80 3.99 -3.01
CA GLY A 78 -5.86 4.46 -3.88
C GLY A 78 -5.59 4.09 -5.33
N ARG A 79 -6.30 4.77 -6.24
CA ARG A 79 -6.28 4.47 -7.67
C ARG A 79 -6.66 3.01 -7.98
N LEU A 80 -7.47 2.42 -7.10
CA LEU A 80 -7.98 1.07 -7.19
C LEU A 80 -8.96 0.97 -8.35
N ARG A 81 -8.63 0.11 -9.32
CA ARG A 81 -9.48 -0.25 -10.46
C ARG A 81 -8.96 -1.49 -11.15
N LYS A 82 -9.85 -2.22 -11.82
CA LYS A 82 -9.47 -3.25 -12.78
C LYS A 82 -8.66 -2.64 -13.94
N MET A 83 -7.82 -3.44 -14.58
CA MET A 83 -6.99 -3.03 -15.71
C MET A 83 -7.54 -3.61 -17.01
N ASN A 84 -7.20 -2.97 -18.14
CA ASN A 84 -7.63 -3.43 -19.46
C ASN A 84 -7.07 -4.82 -19.84
N MET A 85 -6.03 -5.29 -19.14
CA MET A 85 -5.49 -6.65 -19.30
C MET A 85 -6.45 -7.75 -18.83
N GLY A 86 -7.46 -7.39 -18.04
CA GLY A 86 -8.52 -8.31 -17.62
C GLY A 86 -8.96 -8.09 -16.17
N PRO A 87 -10.08 -8.73 -15.78
CA PRO A 87 -10.70 -8.52 -14.48
C PRO A 87 -9.88 -9.05 -13.30
N GLN A 88 -8.88 -9.90 -13.53
CA GLN A 88 -7.95 -10.35 -12.50
C GLN A 88 -6.77 -9.39 -12.27
N TYR A 89 -6.63 -8.32 -13.06
CA TYR A 89 -5.55 -7.36 -12.90
C TYR A 89 -6.04 -6.11 -12.18
N LEU A 90 -5.49 -5.85 -11.00
CA LEU A 90 -5.81 -4.71 -10.15
C LEU A 90 -4.66 -3.70 -10.20
N ASN A 91 -4.99 -2.45 -10.47
CA ASN A 91 -4.08 -1.33 -10.30
C ASN A 91 -4.23 -0.77 -8.88
N ALA A 92 -3.11 -0.45 -8.24
CA ALA A 92 -3.10 0.26 -6.97
C ALA A 92 -1.96 1.26 -6.94
N PHE A 93 -2.10 2.33 -6.16
CA PHE A 93 -1.04 3.27 -5.86
C PHE A 93 -1.04 3.55 -4.36
N SER A 94 0.10 3.40 -3.69
CA SER A 94 0.23 3.67 -2.26
C SER A 94 1.31 4.70 -1.97
N VAL A 95 1.23 5.31 -0.79
CA VAL A 95 2.25 6.20 -0.25
C VAL A 95 2.49 5.86 1.22
N GLY A 96 3.74 5.88 1.67
CA GLY A 96 4.10 5.66 3.08
C GLY A 96 5.33 6.45 3.49
N ASP A 97 5.43 6.83 4.77
CA ASP A 97 6.63 7.46 5.34
C ASP A 97 7.74 6.42 5.55
N GLN A 98 8.90 6.67 4.93
CA GLN A 98 10.05 5.77 4.91
C GLN A 98 10.68 5.61 6.30
N LEU A 99 10.67 6.66 7.13
CA LEU A 99 11.35 6.63 8.43
C LEU A 99 10.48 6.03 9.53
N LEU A 100 9.17 5.96 9.33
CA LEU A 100 8.22 5.38 10.28
C LEU A 100 7.98 3.89 10.00
N TRP A 101 6.93 3.53 9.25
CA TRP A 101 6.66 2.13 8.91
C TRP A 101 7.78 1.48 8.11
N GLY A 102 8.50 2.27 7.30
CA GLY A 102 9.67 1.79 6.58
C GLY A 102 10.92 1.57 7.45
N ALA A 103 10.93 1.99 8.73
CA ALA A 103 12.10 1.82 9.60
C ALA A 103 11.77 1.74 11.11
N ALA A 104 11.40 2.84 11.76
CA ALA A 104 11.38 2.94 13.23
C ALA A 104 10.19 2.24 13.90
N GLU A 105 8.99 2.31 13.32
CA GLU A 105 7.76 1.83 13.98
C GLU A 105 7.74 0.32 14.19
N PRO A 106 8.16 -0.54 13.23
CA PRO A 106 8.26 -1.98 13.46
C PRO A 106 9.18 -2.35 14.63
N LEU A 107 10.34 -1.68 14.76
CA LEU A 107 11.30 -1.91 15.85
C LEU A 107 10.68 -1.57 17.20
N ARG A 108 10.04 -0.40 17.30
CA ARG A 108 9.36 0.07 18.51
C ARG A 108 8.27 -0.92 18.96
N ARG A 109 7.48 -1.45 18.02
CA ARG A 109 6.40 -2.40 18.30
C ARG A 109 6.93 -3.76 18.76
N MET A 110 7.96 -4.28 18.10
CA MET A 110 8.56 -5.55 18.50
C MET A 110 9.16 -5.49 19.91
N LEU A 111 9.84 -4.38 20.24
CA LEU A 111 10.36 -4.16 21.59
C LEU A 111 9.25 -4.20 22.64
N ARG A 112 8.09 -3.57 22.39
CA ARG A 112 6.95 -3.61 23.31
C ARG A 112 6.42 -5.03 23.52
N ILE A 113 6.31 -5.82 22.45
CA ILE A 113 5.90 -7.24 22.55
C ILE A 113 6.85 -8.04 23.44
N LEU A 114 8.16 -7.77 23.38
CA LEU A 114 9.15 -8.46 24.21
C LEU A 114 9.10 -8.04 25.68
N LEU A 115 8.72 -6.80 25.97
CA LEU A 115 8.60 -6.28 27.35
C LEU A 115 7.29 -6.69 28.04
N GLU A 116 6.24 -6.97 27.26
CA GLU A 116 4.93 -7.42 27.76
C GLU A 116 4.84 -8.95 27.94
N ARG A 117 5.92 -9.68 27.61
CA ARG A 117 6.10 -11.11 27.88
C ARG A 117 6.97 -11.31 29.11
#